data_AF-A0A399GZP7-F1
#
_entry.id   AF-A0A399GZP7-F1
#
_cell.length_a   1.000
_cell.length_b   1.000
_cell.length_c   1.000
_cell.angle_alpha   90.00
_cell.angle_beta   90.00
_cell.angle_gamma   90.00
#
_symmetry.space_group_name_H-M   'P 1'
#
loop_
_entity.id
_entity.type
_entity.pdbx_description
1 polymer ?
#
loop_
_entity_poly.entity_id
_entity_poly.type
_entity_poly.pdbx_seq_one_letter_code
_entity_poly.pdbx_strand_id
1 'polypeptide(L)' 'MSDSRTARVTGRRTGGHAAHAGAVTGRTDLVVSVLCRGAEDLYTFVSGGLGRLEGVRTAETAVPLRRLKSLTNEPAPPRP' A
#
# COMPACT_ATOMS: atom_id res chain seq x y z
N MET A 1 -18.35 11.73 -15.66
CA MET A 1 -17.00 12.33 -15.73
C MET A 1 -16.82 13.20 -14.49
N SER A 2 -16.52 12.59 -13.33
CA SER A 2 -16.10 13.28 -12.08
C SER A 2 -15.62 12.27 -11.03
N ASP A 3 -14.48 12.56 -10.40
CA ASP A 3 -14.02 12.16 -9.04
C ASP A 3 -13.71 10.70 -8.65
N SER A 4 -12.82 9.99 -9.37
CA SER A 4 -12.40 8.62 -8.97
C SER A 4 -10.92 8.42 -8.60
N ARG A 5 -10.12 9.47 -8.38
CA ARG A 5 -8.63 9.33 -8.42
C ARG A 5 -7.84 9.68 -7.17
N THR A 6 -8.44 9.69 -5.98
CA THR A 6 -7.63 9.97 -4.76
C THR A 6 -7.99 9.06 -3.60
N ALA A 7 -7.65 7.78 -3.73
CA ALA A 7 -7.57 6.89 -2.58
C ALA A 7 -6.33 7.26 -1.74
N ARG A 8 -6.50 8.13 -0.75
CA ARG A 8 -5.43 8.53 0.17
C ARG A 8 -5.29 7.49 1.28
N VAL A 9 -4.49 6.45 1.03
CA VAL A 9 -4.14 5.47 2.08
C VAL A 9 -3.20 6.15 3.08
N THR A 10 -3.77 6.57 4.20
CA THR A 10 -3.02 7.28 5.24
C THR A 10 -2.55 6.27 6.29
N GLY A 11 -1.35 5.70 6.10
CA GLY A 11 -0.75 4.72 7.01
C GLY A 11 -0.29 5.30 8.37
N ARG A 12 -0.95 6.32 8.93
CA ARG A 12 -0.51 6.96 10.19
C ARG A 12 -1.26 6.47 11.43
N ARG A 13 -2.35 5.71 11.29
CA ARG A 13 -3.20 5.30 12.43
C ARG A 13 -3.16 3.81 12.80
N THR A 14 -2.39 2.98 12.08
CA THR A 14 -2.59 1.53 12.16
C THR A 14 -1.26 0.77 12.18
N GLY A 15 -0.51 0.79 13.30
CA GLY A 15 0.61 -0.14 13.61
C GLY A 15 1.79 -0.26 12.64
N GLY A 16 1.70 0.33 11.46
CA GLY A 16 2.59 0.21 10.33
C GLY A 16 2.39 1.39 9.40
N HIS A 17 3.46 1.78 8.72
CA HIS A 17 3.46 2.93 7.82
C HIS A 17 3.47 2.45 6.37
N ALA A 18 2.60 3.04 5.54
CA ALA A 18 2.60 2.79 4.11
C ALA A 18 3.86 3.41 3.50
N ALA A 19 4.78 2.54 3.06
CA ALA A 19 6.00 2.94 2.37
C ALA A 19 5.72 3.35 0.92
N HIS A 20 4.69 2.76 0.30
CA HIS A 20 4.24 3.12 -1.04
C HIS A 20 2.75 2.82 -1.20
N ALA A 21 2.04 3.64 -1.97
CA ALA A 21 0.67 3.37 -2.40
C ALA A 21 0.49 3.89 -3.83
N GLY A 22 -0.17 3.11 -4.68
CA GLY A 22 -0.42 3.47 -6.07
C GLY A 22 -1.71 2.85 -6.59
N ALA A 23 -2.34 3.54 -7.54
CA ALA A 23 -3.42 2.95 -8.33
C ALA A 23 -2.83 2.06 -9.42
N VAL A 24 -3.43 0.89 -9.62
CA VAL A 24 -3.02 -0.09 -10.63
C VAL A 24 -4.23 -0.55 -11.43
N THR A 25 -3.99 -1.04 -12.63
CA THR A 25 -5.02 -1.68 -13.45
C THR A 25 -4.97 -3.19 -13.28
N GLY A 26 -6.11 -3.86 -13.38
CA GLY A 26 -6.20 -5.32 -13.27
C GLY A 26 -7.25 -5.76 -12.26
N ARG A 27 -7.01 -6.88 -11.57
CA ARG A 27 -7.97 -7.48 -10.63
C ARG A 27 -8.14 -6.68 -9.33
N THR A 28 -7.13 -5.89 -8.99
CA THR A 28 -7.12 -4.95 -7.86
C THR A 28 -6.92 -3.55 -8.39
N ASP A 29 -7.62 -2.56 -7.82
CA ASP A 29 -7.54 -1.16 -8.25
C ASP A 29 -6.35 -0.41 -7.60
N LEU A 30 -5.84 -0.94 -6.49
CA LEU A 30 -4.80 -0.31 -5.66
C LEU A 30 -3.75 -1.34 -5.25
N VAL A 31 -2.49 -0.89 -5.17
CA VAL A 31 -1.39 -1.61 -4.52
C VAL A 31 -0.82 -0.76 -3.41
N VAL A 32 -0.56 -1.36 -2.25
CA VAL A 32 0.04 -0.70 -1.09
C VAL A 32 1.15 -1.58 -0.54
N SER A 33 2.31 -0.97 -0.30
CA SER A 33 3.41 -1.58 0.44
C SER A 33 3.48 -0.97 1.83
N VAL A 34 3.44 -1.81 2.86
CA VAL A 34 3.48 -1.40 4.26
C VAL A 34 4.65 -2.01 4.98
N LEU A 35 5.21 -1.27 5.93
CA LEU A 35 6.16 -1.78 6.91
C LEU A 35 5.43 -1.99 8.22
N CYS A 36 5.41 -3.23 8.69
CA CYS A 36 4.83 -3.67 9.95
C CYS A 36 5.95 -4.23 10.83
N ARG A 37 5.89 -4.07 12.15
CA ARG A 37 6.91 -4.65 13.05
C ARG A 37 6.71 -6.15 13.25
N GLY A 38 5.53 -6.67 12.93
CA GLY A 38 5.21 -8.09 12.97
C GLY A 38 3.86 -8.44 12.36
N ALA A 39 3.45 -9.69 12.48
CA ALA A 39 2.22 -10.21 11.90
C ALA A 39 0.95 -9.62 12.55
N GLU A 40 1.01 -9.27 13.84
CA GLU A 40 -0.10 -8.59 14.54
C GLU A 40 -0.36 -7.20 13.93
N ASP A 41 0.70 -6.40 13.74
CA ASP A 41 0.60 -5.09 13.08
C ASP A 41 0.03 -5.22 11.66
N LEU A 42 0.41 -6.27 10.92
CA LEU A 42 -0.15 -6.55 9.59
C LEU A 42 -1.63 -6.91 9.66
N TYR A 43 -2.02 -7.77 10.61
CA TYR A 43 -3.41 -8.14 10.81
C TYR A 43 -4.28 -6.93 11.16
N THR A 44 -3.83 -6.08 12.08
CA THR A 44 -4.52 -4.83 12.44
C THR A 44 -4.61 -3.89 11.24
N PHE A 45 -3.56 -3.81 10.42
CA PHE A 45 -3.57 -3.01 9.19
C PHE A 45 -4.62 -3.49 8.19
N VAL A 46 -4.69 -4.80 7.93
CA VAL A 46 -5.63 -5.36 6.94
C VAL A 46 -7.07 -5.36 7.45
N SER A 47 -7.31 -5.94 8.64
CA SER A 47 -8.68 -6.09 9.17
C SER A 47 -9.29 -4.78 9.64
N GLY A 48 -8.47 -3.91 10.26
CA GLY A 48 -8.91 -2.64 10.80
C GLY A 48 -8.70 -1.49 9.82
N GLY A 49 -7.46 -1.26 9.40
CA GLY A 49 -7.10 -0.13 8.54
C GLY A 49 -7.79 -0.18 7.18
N LEU A 50 -7.46 -1.21 6.38
CA LEU A 50 -7.98 -1.37 5.03
C LEU A 50 -9.44 -1.83 5.01
N GLY A 51 -9.81 -2.79 5.85
CA GLY A 51 -11.16 -3.35 5.89
C GLY A 51 -12.27 -2.36 6.29
N ARG A 52 -11.90 -1.20 6.86
CA ARG A 52 -12.84 -0.13 7.21
C ARG A 52 -12.90 1.01 6.19
N LEU A 53 -12.09 0.96 5.13
CA LEU A 53 -12.14 1.97 4.07
C LEU A 53 -13.35 1.72 3.17
N GLU A 54 -14.13 2.77 2.97
CA GLU A 54 -15.24 2.75 2.02
C GLU A 54 -14.74 2.41 0.61
N GLY A 55 -15.43 1.50 -0.07
CA GLY A 55 -15.08 1.04 -1.41
C GLY A 55 -14.07 -0.11 -1.46
N VAL A 56 -13.42 -0.46 -0.35
CA VAL A 56 -12.56 -1.67 -0.29
C VAL A 56 -13.46 -2.90 -0.13
N ARG A 57 -13.52 -3.72 -1.19
CA ARG A 57 -14.33 -4.95 -1.21
C ARG A 57 -13.52 -6.20 -0.86
N THR A 58 -12.27 -6.21 -1.28
CA THR A 58 -11.35 -7.33 -1.10
C THR A 58 -9.94 -6.79 -0.86
N ALA A 59 -9.13 -7.55 -0.12
CA ALA A 59 -7.72 -7.29 0.06
C ALA A 59 -6.96 -8.61 -0.07
N GLU A 60 -5.99 -8.64 -0.98
CA GLU A 60 -5.02 -9.74 -1.09
C GLU A 60 -3.71 -9.27 -0.45
N THR A 61 -3.11 -10.11 0.38
CA THR A 61 -1.89 -9.77 1.13
C THR A 61 -0.78 -10.75 0.76
N ALA A 62 0.39 -10.21 0.40
CA ALA A 62 1.59 -10.99 0.15
C ALA A 62 2.72 -10.52 1.07
N VAL A 63 3.32 -11.44 1.84
CA VAL A 63 4.47 -11.15 2.70
C VAL A 63 5.74 -11.62 2.00
N PRO A 64 6.59 -10.70 1.52
CA PRO A 64 7.84 -11.09 0.87
C PRO A 64 8.82 -11.67 1.89
N LEU A 65 9.13 -12.96 1.78
CA LEU A 65 10.07 -13.64 2.68
C LEU A 65 11.54 -13.30 2.38
N ARG A 66 11.85 -13.10 1.09
CA ARG A 66 13.20 -12.77 0.62
C ARG A 66 13.14 -11.87 -0.59
N ARG A 67 13.90 -10.77 -0.56
CA ARG A 67 14.09 -9.91 -1.72
C ARG A 67 15.29 -10.40 -2.52
N LEU A 68 15.06 -10.87 -3.74
CA LEU A 68 16.13 -11.34 -4.64
C LEU A 68 16.67 -10.23 -5.53
N LYS A 69 15.79 -9.34 -6.00
CA LYS A 69 16.12 -8.22 -6.88
C LYS A 69 15.52 -6.95 -6.29
N SER A 70 16.30 -5.88 -6.28
CA SER A 70 15.84 -4.53 -5.94
C SER A 70 16.19 -3.62 -7.10
N LEU A 71 15.19 -2.92 -7.62
CA LEU A 71 15.40 -1.88 -8.60
C LEU A 71 15.52 -0.56 -7.85
N THR A 72 16.67 0.08 -7.94
CA THR A 72 16.84 1.46 -7.48
C THR A 72 16.24 2.35 -8.56
N ASN A 73 14.98 2.72 -8.39
CA ASN A 73 14.38 3.76 -9.21
C ASN A 73 14.52 5.08 -8.43
N GLU A 74 15.76 5.57 -8.32
CA GLU A 74 15.98 6.96 -7.90
C GLU A 74 15.41 7.85 -9.01
N PRO A 75 14.52 8.82 -8.70
CA PRO A 75 14.19 9.83 -9.68
C PRO A 75 15.49 10.55 -10.04
N ALA A 76 15.82 10.60 -11.33
CA ALA A 76 17.00 11.32 -11.80
C ALA A 76 17.00 12.73 -11.18
N PRO A 77 18.13 13.22 -10.65
CA PRO A 77 18.21 14.56 -10.09
C PRO A 77 17.75 15.57 -11.16
N PRO A 78 17.03 16.65 -10.77
CA PRO A 78 16.53 17.63 -11.73
C PRO A 78 17.69 18.12 -12.60
N ARG A 79 17.50 18.10 -13.93
CA ARG A 79 18.45 18.74 -14.85
C ARG A 79 18.52 20.24 -14.49
N PRO A 80 19.72 20.84 -14.49
CA PRO A 80 19.91 22.24 -14.14
C PRO A 80 19.14 23.17 -15.07
#